data_AF-A0A6S7EH16-F1
#
_entry.id   AF-A0A6S7EH16-F1
#
_cell.length_a   1.000
_cell.length_b   1.000
_cell.length_c   1.000
_cell.angle_alpha   90.00
_cell.angle_beta   90.00
_cell.angle_gamma   90.00
#
_symmetry.space_group_name_H-M   'P 1'
#
loop_
_entity.id
_entity.type
_entity.pdbx_description
1 polymer ?
#
loop_
_entity_poly.entity_id
_entity_poly.type
_entity_poly.pdbx_seq_one_letter_code
_entity_poly.pdbx_strand_id
1 'polypeptide(L)'
;MTDTTALTELEQRLAAPGGAALRAALAQRLAELEQSANQRLASGLVPVAFQQYQAVAQAAAAAREVLAALQLDPRDAGAAPSAPFSPLNR
;
A
#
# COMPACT_ATOMS: atom_id res chain seq x y z
N MET A 1 -25.33 -5.59 10.35
CA MET A 1 -23.90 -5.30 10.58
C MET A 1 -23.29 -5.21 9.21
N THR A 2 -22.79 -4.03 8.83
CA THR A 2 -22.45 -3.68 7.45
C THR A 2 -21.09 -4.22 7.06
N ASP A 3 -21.09 -5.39 6.43
CA ASP A 3 -20.04 -5.93 5.57
C ASP A 3 -19.85 -5.06 4.32
N THR A 4 -19.17 -3.94 4.49
CA THR A 4 -18.59 -3.17 3.40
C THR A 4 -17.09 -3.24 3.57
N THR A 5 -16.41 -3.77 2.56
CA THR A 5 -14.97 -3.69 2.34
C THR A 5 -14.53 -2.24 2.44
N ALA A 6 -14.32 -1.76 3.66
CA ALA A 6 -13.78 -0.44 3.89
C ALA A 6 -12.33 -0.51 3.43
N LEU A 7 -12.04 0.04 2.25
CA LEU A 7 -10.68 0.40 1.87
C LEU A 7 -10.02 1.00 3.11
N THR A 8 -8.87 0.46 3.51
CA THR A 8 -8.11 1.04 4.62
C THR A 8 -7.89 2.53 4.34
N GLU A 9 -7.74 3.37 5.37
CA GLU A 9 -7.54 4.82 5.19
C GLU A 9 -6.40 5.12 4.19
N LEU A 10 -5.40 4.24 4.14
CA LEU A 10 -4.29 4.27 3.19
C LEU A 10 -4.75 4.08 1.74
N GLU A 11 -5.59 3.09 1.46
CA GLU A 11 -6.09 2.82 0.11
C GLU A 11 -6.96 3.97 -0.40
N GLN A 12 -7.80 4.56 0.47
CA GLN A 12 -8.61 5.73 0.10
C GLN A 12 -7.73 6.93 -0.27
N ARG A 13 -6.65 7.17 0.49
CA ARG A 13 -5.67 8.23 0.20
C ARG A 13 -4.86 7.96 -1.06
N LEU A 14 -4.58 6.70 -1.37
CA LEU A 14 -3.90 6.31 -2.61
C LEU A 14 -4.81 6.36 -3.84
N ALA A 15 -6.13 6.25 -3.66
CA ALA A 15 -7.13 6.41 -4.72
C ALA A 15 -7.47 7.90 -5.03
N ALA A 16 -7.17 8.80 -4.09
CA ALA A 16 -7.39 10.24 -4.26
C ALA A 16 -6.49 10.86 -5.35
N PRO A 17 -6.88 11.99 -5.96
CA PRO A 17 -6.00 12.76 -6.84
C PRO A 17 -4.74 13.21 -6.06
N GLY A 18 -3.59 12.65 -6.42
CA GLY A 18 -2.32 12.78 -5.67
C GLY A 18 -1.81 11.48 -5.05
N GLY A 19 -2.61 10.42 -5.08
CA GLY A 19 -2.24 9.10 -4.57
C GLY A 19 -1.02 8.48 -5.25
N ALA A 20 -0.77 8.77 -6.53
CA ALA A 20 0.45 8.36 -7.22
C ALA A 20 1.71 8.99 -6.61
N ALA A 21 1.66 10.28 -6.23
CA ALA A 21 2.77 10.96 -5.57
C ALA A 21 2.95 10.45 -4.13
N LEU A 22 1.85 10.20 -3.41
CA LEU A 22 1.89 9.57 -2.08
C LEU A 22 2.49 8.16 -2.14
N ARG A 23 2.10 7.35 -3.13
CA ARG A 23 2.66 6.02 -3.37
C ARG A 23 4.16 6.09 -3.63
N ALA A 24 4.59 7.01 -4.49
CA ALA A 24 6.02 7.21 -4.78
C ALA A 24 6.80 7.62 -3.52
N ALA A 25 6.26 8.53 -2.71
CA ALA A 25 6.88 8.95 -1.46
C ALA A 25 6.96 7.81 -0.42
N LEU A 26 5.92 6.97 -0.32
CA LEU A 26 5.92 5.80 0.55
C LEU A 26 6.92 4.74 0.07
N ALA A 27 6.96 4.46 -1.22
CA ALA A 27 7.91 3.52 -1.81
C ALA A 27 9.36 3.99 -1.57
N GLN A 28 9.64 5.28 -1.74
CA GLN A 28 10.95 5.87 -1.49
C GLN A 28 11.37 5.73 -0.02
N ARG A 29 10.47 6.07 0.93
CA ARG A 29 10.77 5.92 2.37
C ARG A 29 11.04 4.47 2.76
N LEU A 30 10.29 3.51 2.21
CA LEU A 30 10.52 2.09 2.48
C LEU A 30 11.85 1.61 1.91
N ALA A 31 12.23 2.08 0.72
CA ALA A 31 13.54 1.77 0.12
C ALA A 31 14.70 2.33 0.96
N GLU A 32 14.57 3.56 1.46
CA GLU A 32 15.56 4.18 2.37
C GLU A 32 15.68 3.40 3.68
N LEU A 33 14.55 2.98 4.26
CA LEU A 33 14.53 2.17 5.48
C LEU A 33 15.23 0.83 5.27
N GLU A 34 14.89 0.11 4.20
CA GLU A 34 15.51 -1.15 3.80
C GLU A 34 17.02 -0.99 3.60
N GLN A 35 17.44 0.04 2.85
CA GLN A 35 18.85 0.32 2.58
C GLN A 35 19.61 0.61 3.88
N SER A 36 19.05 1.41 4.77
CA SER A 36 19.65 1.73 6.07
C SER A 36 19.81 0.48 6.95
N ALA A 37 18.80 -0.41 6.95
CA ALA A 37 18.84 -1.66 7.68
C ALA A 37 19.92 -2.60 7.11
N ASN A 38 20.01 -2.71 5.78
CA ASN A 38 21.04 -3.51 5.12
C ASN A 38 22.46 -2.99 5.38
N GLN A 39 22.68 -1.67 5.38
CA GLN A 39 23.96 -1.07 5.77
C GLN A 39 24.34 -1.42 7.21
N ARG A 40 23.37 -1.41 8.13
CA ARG A 40 23.58 -1.81 9.52
C ARG A 40 23.90 -3.31 9.63
N LEU A 41 23.21 -4.17 8.89
CA LEU A 41 23.52 -5.61 8.84
C LEU A 41 24.95 -5.86 8.35
N ALA A 42 25.41 -5.13 7.33
CA ALA A 42 26.76 -5.23 6.79
C ALA A 42 27.85 -4.74 7.76
N SER A 43 27.50 -3.89 8.75
CA SER A 43 28.45 -3.32 9.71
C SER A 43 28.86 -4.26 10.86
N GLY A 44 28.33 -5.49 10.91
CA GLY A 44 28.70 -6.48 11.93
C GLY A 44 28.02 -6.22 13.28
N LEU A 45 26.73 -6.56 13.35
CA LEU A 45 25.90 -6.37 14.55
C LEU A 45 25.96 -7.56 15.50
N VAL A 46 25.67 -7.31 16.79
CA VAL A 46 25.38 -8.38 17.75
C VAL A 46 24.12 -9.16 17.32
N PRO A 47 24.01 -10.47 17.63
CA PRO A 47 22.95 -11.33 17.09
C PRO A 47 21.52 -10.82 17.28
N VAL A 48 21.22 -10.23 18.45
CA VAL A 48 19.89 -9.65 18.74
C VAL A 48 19.60 -8.45 17.85
N ALA A 49 20.57 -7.55 17.66
CA ALA A 49 20.41 -6.41 16.78
C ALA A 49 20.32 -6.86 15.30
N PHE A 50 21.12 -7.86 14.91
CA PHE A 50 21.05 -8.45 13.58
C PHE A 50 19.63 -8.96 13.24
N GLN A 51 19.02 -9.74 14.15
CA GLN A 51 17.65 -10.25 13.98
C GLN A 51 16.63 -9.11 13.83
N GLN A 52 16.77 -8.04 14.63
CA GLN A 52 15.88 -6.88 14.55
C GLN A 52 16.02 -6.14 13.21
N TYR A 53 17.24 -5.83 12.78
CA TYR A 53 17.46 -5.16 11.50
C TYR A 53 17.08 -6.02 10.30
N GLN A 54 17.25 -7.34 10.39
CA GLN A 54 16.76 -8.27 9.38
C GLN A 54 15.23 -8.25 9.28
N ALA A 55 14.53 -8.28 10.41
CA ALA A 55 13.07 -8.18 10.43
C ALA A 55 12.57 -6.85 9.85
N VAL A 56 13.27 -5.74 10.14
CA VAL A 56 12.95 -4.41 9.56
C VAL A 56 13.15 -4.40 8.05
N ALA A 57 14.28 -4.93 7.55
CA ALA A 57 14.55 -5.00 6.11
C ALA A 57 13.49 -5.85 5.38
N GLN A 58 13.12 -7.00 5.95
CA GLN A 58 12.09 -7.87 5.38
C GLN A 58 10.71 -7.22 5.42
N ALA A 59 10.33 -6.58 6.52
CA ALA A 59 9.05 -5.88 6.63
C ALA A 59 8.96 -4.70 5.64
N ALA A 60 10.05 -3.97 5.43
CA ALA A 60 10.11 -2.88 4.46
C ALA A 60 9.97 -3.39 3.02
N ALA A 61 10.65 -4.50 2.69
CA ALA A 61 10.52 -5.14 1.38
C ALA A 61 9.08 -5.65 1.13
N ALA A 62 8.49 -6.37 2.09
CA ALA A 62 7.12 -6.85 1.99
C ALA A 62 6.11 -5.69 1.84
N ALA A 63 6.29 -4.60 2.58
CA ALA A 63 5.44 -3.42 2.45
C ALA A 63 5.54 -2.79 1.05
N ARG A 64 6.72 -2.78 0.43
CA ARG A 64 6.89 -2.32 -0.96
C ARG A 64 6.20 -3.24 -1.95
N GLU A 65 6.25 -4.54 -1.74
CA GLU A 65 5.56 -5.52 -2.58
C GLU A 65 4.04 -5.34 -2.50
N VAL A 66 3.49 -5.16 -1.29
CA VAL A 66 2.06 -4.86 -1.10
C VAL A 66 1.68 -3.54 -1.78
N LEU A 67 2.48 -2.49 -1.60
CA LEU A 67 2.25 -1.22 -2.28
C LEU A 67 2.33 -1.38 -3.80
N ALA A 68 3.23 -2.20 -4.34
CA ALA A 68 3.32 -2.46 -5.78
C ALA A 68 2.13 -3.27 -6.30
N ALA A 69 1.66 -4.24 -5.52
CA ALA A 69 0.54 -5.14 -5.84
C ALA A 69 -0.84 -4.44 -5.76
N LEU A 70 -0.96 -3.35 -4.99
CA LEU A 70 -2.13 -2.48 -4.98
C LEU A 70 -2.27 -1.80 -6.35
N GLN A 71 -2.78 -2.49 -7.37
CA GLN A 71 -3.27 -1.84 -8.58
C GLN A 71 -4.62 -1.21 -8.22
N LEU A 72 -4.58 0.05 -7.78
CA LEU A 72 -5.79 0.86 -7.67
C LEU A 72 -6.24 1.15 -9.08
N ASP A 73 -7.17 0.34 -9.58
CA ASP A 73 -7.75 0.51 -10.89
C ASP A 73 -8.39 1.92 -10.93
N PRO A 74 -7.88 2.86 -11.73
CA PRO A 74 -8.39 4.22 -11.76
C PRO A 74 -9.83 4.30 -12.28
N ARG A 75 -10.40 3.17 -12.74
CA ARG A 75 -11.80 3.06 -13.19
C ARG A 75 -12.81 2.86 -12.08
N ASP A 76 -12.41 2.44 -10.88
CA ASP A 76 -13.36 2.21 -9.78
C ASP A 76 -13.81 3.52 -9.11
N ALA A 77 -13.02 4.59 -9.24
CA ALA A 77 -13.31 5.90 -8.66
C ALA A 77 -14.45 6.70 -9.36
N GLY A 78 -15.16 6.12 -10.34
CA GLY A 78 -16.13 6.86 -11.14
C GLY A 78 -17.30 6.07 -11.74
N ALA A 79 -17.46 4.78 -11.44
CA ALA A 79 -18.60 4.02 -11.94
C ALA A 79 -19.80 4.13 -10.99
N ALA A 80 -20.51 5.26 -11.04
CA ALA A 80 -21.90 5.29 -10.58
C ALA A 80 -22.67 4.19 -11.32
N PRO A 81 -23.39 3.28 -10.63
CA PRO A 81 -24.20 2.28 -11.31
C PRO A 81 -25.35 3.01 -12.01
N SER A 82 -25.18 3.27 -13.30
CA SER A 82 -26.28 3.69 -14.18
C SER A 82 -27.14 2.47 -14.44
N ALA A 83 -28.01 2.14 -13.48
CA ALA A 83 -29.11 1.22 -13.73
C ALA A 83 -30.21 2.02 -14.46
N PRO A 84 -30.53 1.73 -15.73
CA PRO A 84 -31.73 2.28 -16.34
C PRO A 84 -32.94 1.64 -15.65
N PHE A 85 -33.61 2.41 -14.81
CA PHE A 85 -34.93 2.05 -14.27
C PHE A 85 -35.86 1.79 -15.47
N SER A 86 -36.17 0.52 -15.73
CA SER A 86 -37.19 0.14 -16.72
C SER A 86 -38.54 0.14 -16.01
N PRO A 87 -39.47 1.07 -16.32
CA PRO A 87 -40.81 1.04 -15.77
C PRO A 87 -41.57 -0.12 -16.44
N LEU A 88 -41.79 -1.20 -15.70
CA LEU A 88 -42.68 -2.27 -16.16
C LEU A 88 -44.12 -1.77 -16.02
N ASN A 89 -44.66 -1.33 -17.14
CA ASN A 89 -46.06 -0.99 -17.36
C ASN A 89 -46.93 -2.23 -17.08
N ARG A 90 -47.81 -2.18 -16.07
CA ARG A 90 -48.99 -3.05 -15.99
C ARG A 90 -50.10 -2.43 -15.16
#